data_AF-A0AAU7ASS0-F1
#
_entry.id   AF-A0AAU7ASS0-F1
#
_cell.length_a   1.000
_cell.length_b   1.000
_cell.length_c   1.000
_cell.angle_alpha   90.00
_cell.angle_beta   90.00
_cell.angle_gamma   90.00
#
_symmetry.space_group_name_H-M   'P 1'
#
loop_
_entity.id
_entity.type
_entity.pdbx_description
1 polymer ?
#
loop_
_entity_poly.entity_id
_entity_poly.type
_entity_poly.pdbx_seq_one_letter_code
_entity_poly.pdbx_strand_id
1 'polypeptide(L)'
;MLAGMTAALFVLADVAAAPVLAIMTFGLVITLAGHINKNYKIVAIGLAILFLATAAMMIGAYASYSGGDGGDPRPCAIPAAC
;
A
#
# COMPACT_ATOMS: atom_id res chain seq x y z
N MET A 1 16.95 -13.94 15.96
CA MET A 1 16.36 -13.66 14.63
C MET A 1 14.83 -13.73 14.62
N LEU A 2 14.18 -14.60 15.41
CA LEU A 2 12.71 -14.67 15.48
C LEU A 2 12.01 -13.40 16.00
N ALA A 3 12.59 -12.70 16.97
CA ALA A 3 11.99 -11.51 17.60
C ALA A 3 11.84 -10.29 16.66
N GLY A 4 12.72 -10.16 15.65
CA GLY A 4 12.63 -9.05 14.69
C GLY A 4 11.51 -9.22 13.67
N MET A 5 11.15 -10.47 13.35
CA MET A 5 10.10 -10.80 12.38
C MET A 5 8.70 -10.53 12.95
N THR A 6 8.52 -10.71 14.26
CA THR A 6 7.26 -10.42 14.98
C THR A 6 7.04 -8.92 15.15
N ALA A 7 8.10 -8.14 15.39
CA ALA A 7 8.02 -6.68 15.48
C ALA A 7 7.64 -6.04 14.13
N ALA A 8 8.17 -6.56 13.02
CA ALA A 8 7.80 -6.10 11.68
C ALA A 8 6.31 -6.32 11.38
N LEU A 9 5.76 -7.49 11.76
CA LEU A 9 4.33 -7.79 11.59
C LEU A 9 3.42 -6.86 12.39
N PHE A 10 3.83 -6.48 13.61
CA PHE A 10 3.07 -5.52 14.43
C PHE A 10 3.12 -4.09 13.89
N VAL A 11 4.25 -3.65 13.32
CA VAL A 11 4.36 -2.32 12.67
C VAL A 11 3.50 -2.25 11.40
N LEU A 12 3.33 -3.35 10.66
CA LEU A 12 2.39 -3.36 9.54
C LEU A 12 0.92 -3.30 10.00
N ALA A 13 0.58 -3.83 11.18
CA ALA A 13 -0.81 -3.88 11.65
C ALA A 13 -1.38 -2.51 12.05
N ASP A 14 -0.53 -1.55 12.43
CA ASP A 14 -0.92 -0.19 12.85
C ASP A 14 -0.99 0.82 11.69
N VAL A 15 -0.60 0.40 10.48
CA VAL A 15 -0.58 1.27 9.31
C VAL A 15 -1.82 0.99 8.48
N ALA A 16 -2.71 1.98 8.33
CA ALA A 16 -3.91 1.91 7.50
C ALA A 16 -3.67 1.44 6.03
N ALA A 17 -2.41 1.36 5.59
CA ALA A 17 -1.98 0.83 4.29
C ALA A 17 -1.64 -0.68 4.25
N ALA A 18 -1.71 -1.42 5.38
CA ALA A 18 -1.37 -2.84 5.46
C ALA A 18 -2.04 -3.72 4.37
N PRO A 19 -3.35 -3.56 4.08
CA PRO A 19 -4.03 -4.37 3.07
C PRO A 19 -3.50 -4.13 1.67
N VAL A 20 -3.20 -2.87 1.33
CA VAL A 20 -2.70 -2.49 0.01
C VAL A 20 -1.28 -3.03 -0.20
N LEU A 21 -0.45 -2.98 0.85
CA LEU A 21 0.90 -3.53 0.83
C LEU A 21 0.89 -5.05 0.55
N ALA A 22 -0.04 -5.78 1.17
CA ALA A 22 -0.21 -7.22 0.93
C ALA A 22 -0.52 -7.51 -0.54
N ILE A 23 -1.44 -6.74 -1.15
CA ILE A 23 -1.79 -6.91 -2.57
C ILE A 23 -0.60 -6.57 -3.48
N MET A 24 0.16 -5.51 -3.18
CA MET A 24 1.37 -5.16 -3.94
C MET A 24 2.42 -6.29 -3.90
N THR A 25 2.71 -6.83 -2.71
CA THR A 25 3.66 -7.94 -2.57
C THR A 25 3.20 -9.19 -3.31
N PHE A 26 1.90 -9.48 -3.29
CA PHE A 26 1.32 -10.58 -4.07
C PHE A 26 1.48 -10.38 -5.58
N GLY A 27 1.18 -9.18 -6.09
CA GLY A 27 1.40 -8.82 -7.50
C GLY A 27 2.86 -9.01 -7.92
N LEU A 28 3.82 -8.58 -7.09
CA LEU A 28 5.25 -8.80 -7.32
C LEU A 28 5.62 -10.28 -7.41
N VAL A 29 5.14 -11.11 -6.48
CA VAL A 29 5.42 -12.55 -6.48
C VAL A 29 4.92 -13.20 -7.75
N ILE A 30 3.71 -12.84 -8.22
CA ILE A 30 3.16 -13.33 -9.50
C ILE A 30 4.03 -12.89 -10.67
N THR A 31 4.40 -11.61 -10.73
CA THR A 31 5.27 -11.09 -11.79
C THR A 31 6.60 -11.84 -11.84
N LEU A 32 7.20 -12.09 -10.68
CA LEU A 32 8.47 -12.82 -10.56
C LEU A 32 8.33 -14.27 -11.02
N ALA A 33 7.26 -14.96 -10.58
CA ALA A 33 6.97 -16.32 -11.01
C ALA A 33 6.73 -16.41 -12.53
N GLY A 34 6.03 -15.43 -13.11
CA GLY A 34 5.85 -15.32 -14.56
C GLY A 34 7.16 -15.09 -15.29
N HIS A 35 8.04 -14.24 -14.73
CA HIS A 35 9.34 -13.92 -15.31
C HIS A 35 10.28 -15.12 -15.33
N ILE A 36 10.36 -15.88 -14.22
CA ILE A 36 11.16 -17.11 -14.12
C ILE A 36 10.71 -18.13 -15.18
N ASN A 37 9.40 -18.26 -15.38
CA ASN A 37 8.82 -19.16 -16.39
C ASN A 37 8.81 -18.59 -17.82
N LYS A 38 9.37 -17.39 -18.04
CA LYS A 38 9.34 -16.65 -19.32
C LYS A 38 7.92 -16.49 -19.91
N ASN A 39 6.90 -16.46 -19.04
CA ASN A 39 5.51 -16.33 -19.44
C ASN A 39 5.04 -14.88 -19.29
N TYR A 40 5.10 -14.14 -20.40
CA TYR A 40 4.73 -12.72 -20.45
C TYR A 40 3.29 -12.43 -20.06
N LYS A 41 2.36 -13.39 -20.24
CA LYS A 41 0.97 -13.22 -19.81
C LYS A 41 0.86 -13.13 -18.30
N ILE A 42 1.58 -13.99 -17.57
CA ILE A 42 1.61 -13.98 -16.10
C ILE A 42 2.31 -12.72 -15.59
N VAL A 43 3.41 -12.31 -16.23
CA VAL A 43 4.10 -11.04 -15.92
C VAL A 43 3.14 -9.86 -16.04
N ALA A 44 2.38 -9.79 -17.15
CA ALA A 44 1.41 -8.73 -17.38
C ALA A 44 0.28 -8.71 -16.33
N ILE A 45 -0.23 -9.89 -15.93
CA ILE A 45 -1.24 -10.00 -14.87
C ILE A 45 -0.69 -9.48 -13.54
N GLY A 46 0.51 -9.92 -13.14
CA GLY A 46 1.13 -9.46 -11.89
C GLY A 46 1.37 -7.94 -11.88
N LEU A 47 1.82 -7.39 -13.01
CA LEU A 47 1.96 -5.93 -13.16
C LEU A 47 0.62 -5.21 -13.08
N ALA A 48 -0.43 -5.74 -13.71
CA ALA A 48 -1.78 -5.15 -13.63
C ALA A 48 -2.28 -5.10 -12.19
N ILE A 49 -2.09 -6.18 -11.42
CA ILE A 49 -2.42 -6.22 -9.98
C ILE A 49 -1.64 -5.16 -9.22
N LEU A 50 -0.34 -5.02 -9.51
CA LEU A 50 0.52 -4.04 -8.87
C LEU A 50 0.03 -2.60 -9.11
N PHE A 51 -0.28 -2.26 -10.36
CA PHE A 51 -0.82 -0.94 -10.72
C PHE A 51 -2.19 -0.68 -10.10
N LEU A 52 -3.07 -1.68 -10.06
CA LEU A 52 -4.38 -1.57 -9.42
C LEU A 52 -4.25 -1.32 -7.90
N ALA A 53 -3.32 -1.99 -7.23
CA ALA A 53 -3.05 -1.75 -5.82
C ALA A 53 -2.57 -0.32 -5.56
N THR A 54 -1.66 0.20 -6.41
CA THR A 54 -1.20 1.59 -6.34
C THR A 54 -2.35 2.57 -6.58
N ALA A 55 -3.22 2.30 -7.56
CA ALA A 55 -4.38 3.15 -7.81
C ALA A 55 -5.34 3.17 -6.60
N ALA A 56 -5.60 2.01 -5.99
CA ALA A 56 -6.41 1.92 -4.78
C ALA A 56 -5.81 2.72 -3.62
N MET A 57 -4.48 2.70 -3.45
CA MET A 57 -3.79 3.53 -2.46
C MET A 57 -4.06 5.03 -2.67
N MET A 58 -3.93 5.49 -3.91
CA MET A 58 -4.12 6.91 -4.24
C MET A 58 -5.57 7.36 -4.01
N ILE A 59 -6.54 6.51 -4.38
CA ILE A 59 -7.96 6.78 -4.14
C ILE A 59 -8.26 6.82 -2.64
N GLY A 60 -7.75 5.85 -1.88
CA GLY A 60 -7.90 5.82 -0.42
C GLY A 60 -7.29 7.06 0.24
N ALA A 61 -6.08 7.44 -0.15
CA ALA A 61 -5.42 8.64 0.35
C ALA A 61 -6.21 9.92 0.03
N TYR A 62 -6.76 10.02 -1.19
CA TYR A 62 -7.59 11.16 -1.57
C TYR A 62 -8.91 11.19 -0.79
N ALA A 63 -9.56 10.05 -0.59
CA ALA A 63 -10.79 9.95 0.19
C ALA A 63 -10.55 10.43 1.64
N SER A 64 -9.46 9.99 2.27
CA SER A 64 -9.09 10.46 3.62
C SER A 64 -8.74 11.95 3.68
N TYR A 65 -8.14 12.50 2.63
CA TYR A 65 -7.84 13.93 2.55
C TYR A 65 -9.10 14.78 2.33
N SER A 66 -10.02 14.33 1.46
CA SER A 66 -11.24 15.08 1.09
C SER A 66 -12.41 14.89 2.06
N GLY A 67 -12.41 13.81 2.84
CA GLY A 67 -13.43 13.50 3.85
C GLY A 67 -13.36 14.35 5.12
N GLY A 68 -12.29 15.14 5.30
CA GLY A 68 -12.12 16.03 6.46
C GLY A 68 -11.64 15.33 7.73
N ASP A 69 -11.07 14.12 7.60
CA ASP A 69 -10.69 13.19 8.67
C ASP A 69 -9.56 13.71 9.61
N GLY A 70 -9.20 14.99 9.55
CA GLY A 70 -8.12 15.60 10.35
C GLY A 70 -6.71 15.21 9.93
N GLY A 71 -6.56 14.47 8.83
CA GLY A 71 -5.28 14.02 8.28
C GLY A 71 -4.56 15.05 7.41
N ASP A 72 -4.81 16.37 7.58
CA ASP A 72 -3.95 17.37 6.95
C ASP A 72 -2.65 17.47 7.78
N PRO A 73 -1.48 17.01 7.27
CA PRO A 73 -0.22 17.09 8.00
C PRO A 73 0.30 18.52 8.07
N ARG A 74 -0.31 19.45 7.35
CA ARG A 74 0.10 20.86 7.36
C ARG A 74 -0.22 21.45 8.73
N PRO A 75 0.72 22.16 9.35
CA PRO A 75 0.45 22.90 10.57
C PRO A 75 -0.73 23.85 10.36
N CYS A 76 -1.67 23.88 11.30
CA CYS A 76 -2.74 24.87 11.32
C CYS A 76 -2.12 26.27 11.17
N ALA A 77 -2.46 27.00 10.11
CA ALA A 77 -1.96 28.37 9.93
C ALA A 77 -2.46 29.32 11.04
N ILE A 78 -3.56 28.95 11.72
CA ILE A 78 -4.13 29.67 12.86
C ILE A 78 -4.39 28.64 13.98
N PRO A 79 -3.72 28.75 15.15
CA PRO A 79 -3.86 27.78 16.24
C PRO A 79 -5.26 27.66 16.84
N ALA A 80 -6.10 28.69 16.69
CA ALA A 80 -7.45 28.76 17.29
C ALA A 80 -8.59 28.26 16.37
N ALA A 81 -8.26 27.83 15.14
CA ALA A 81 -9.23 27.33 14.16
C ALA A 81 -9.12 25.80 13.95
N CYS A 82 -8.31 25.15 14.79
CA CYS A 82 -8.29 23.73 15.09
C CYS A 82 -8.98 23.59 16.47
#